data_AF-A0A960ALM2-F1
#
_entry.id   AF-A0A960ALM2-F1
#
_cell.length_a   1.000
_cell.length_b   1.000
_cell.length_c   1.000
_cell.angle_alpha   90.00
_cell.angle_beta   90.00
_cell.angle_gamma   90.00
#
_symmetry.space_group_name_H-M   'P 1'
#
loop_
_entity.id
_entity.type
_entity.pdbx_description
1 polymer ?
#
loop_
_entity_poly.entity_id
_entity_poly.type
_entity_poly.pdbx_seq_one_letter_code
_entity_poly.pdbx_strand_id
1 'polypeptide(L)'
;MAGRSRRARAAKRRKRRMDSVDPDLDDVGWTALLQAWGGCAYCGERSDRLQRDCILPISRGGRYTLTNVVPACPSCNASKCNQEVTTWLRRKGLDEAAFLRGHIRVLADMGHSGGSGVGMLAPEDPLPFEPAG
;
A
#
# COMPACT_ATOMS: atom_id res chain seq x y z
N MET A 1 -0.85 7.62 42.10
CA MET A 1 -0.24 7.77 40.76
C MET A 1 -1.06 6.99 39.74
N ALA A 2 -1.80 7.66 38.85
CA ALA A 2 -2.61 6.98 37.84
C ALA A 2 -1.72 6.23 36.85
N GLY A 3 -1.77 4.90 36.89
CA GLY A 3 -1.03 4.04 35.97
C GLY A 3 -1.40 4.39 34.53
N ARG A 4 -0.41 4.78 33.71
CA ARG A 4 -0.62 5.10 32.28
C ARG A 4 -1.50 4.03 31.64
N SER A 5 -2.68 4.45 31.18
CA SER A 5 -3.70 3.58 30.60
C SER A 5 -3.10 2.71 29.49
N ARG A 6 -3.64 1.50 29.30
CA ARG A 6 -3.23 0.58 28.21
C ARG A 6 -3.18 1.30 26.85
N ARG A 7 -4.09 2.26 26.63
CA ARG A 7 -4.19 3.12 25.44
C ARG A 7 -2.95 4.02 25.26
N ALA A 8 -2.48 4.67 26.33
CA ALA A 8 -1.27 5.50 26.29
C ALA A 8 0.01 4.69 26.01
N ARG A 9 0.09 3.45 26.54
CA ARG A 9 1.20 2.54 26.26
C ARG A 9 1.20 2.07 24.80
N ALA A 10 0.02 1.74 24.25
CA ALA A 10 -0.13 1.36 22.85
C ALA A 10 0.24 2.51 21.90
N ALA A 11 -0.21 3.74 22.19
CA ALA A 11 0.15 4.93 21.41
C ALA A 11 1.67 5.19 21.43
N LYS A 12 2.32 5.07 22.59
CA LYS A 12 3.79 5.23 22.70
C LYS A 12 4.56 4.15 21.93
N ARG A 13 4.09 2.90 21.94
CA ARG A 13 4.67 1.81 21.12
C ARG A 13 4.49 2.06 19.62
N ARG A 14 3.32 2.54 19.20
CA ARG A 14 3.07 2.95 17.81
C ARG A 14 3.99 4.09 17.39
N LYS A 15 4.09 5.14 18.20
CA LYS A 15 4.98 6.28 17.95
C LYS A 15 6.43 5.82 17.80
N ARG A 16 6.95 5.02 18.75
CA ARG A 16 8.33 4.48 18.67
C ARG A 16 8.59 3.64 17.43
N ARG A 17 7.60 2.87 16.95
CA ARG A 17 7.72 2.11 15.71
C ARG A 17 7.73 3.00 14.47
N MET A 18 7.13 4.19 14.54
CA MET A 18 7.16 5.16 13.45
C MET A 18 8.44 6.00 13.51
N ASP A 19 8.85 6.43 14.70
CA ASP A 19 10.08 7.20 14.93
C ASP A 19 11.36 6.41 14.58
N SER A 20 11.30 5.08 14.53
CA SER A 20 12.43 4.21 14.19
C SER A 20 12.52 3.84 12.71
N VAL A 21 11.63 4.37 11.88
CA VAL A 21 11.53 4.03 10.46
C VAL A 21 11.75 5.30 9.66
N ASP A 22 12.82 5.33 8.87
CA ASP A 22 13.04 6.38 7.88
C ASP A 22 11.89 6.30 6.87
N PRO A 23 10.99 7.31 6.79
CA PRO A 23 9.87 7.25 5.89
C PRO A 23 10.37 7.61 4.49
N ASP A 24 10.60 6.59 3.66
CA ASP A 24 10.92 6.73 2.22
C ASP A 24 9.77 7.38 1.41
N LEU A 25 8.70 7.85 2.06
CA LEU A 25 7.57 8.53 1.45
C LEU A 25 7.55 9.99 1.89
N ASP A 26 8.09 10.84 1.03
CA ASP A 26 7.97 12.29 1.13
C ASP A 26 6.66 12.80 0.48
N ASP A 27 6.42 14.11 0.55
CA ASP A 27 5.19 14.70 0.00
C ASP A 27 5.14 14.66 -1.54
N VAL A 28 6.31 14.62 -2.20
CA VAL A 28 6.41 14.45 -3.66
C VAL A 28 5.96 13.05 -4.06
N GLY A 29 6.49 12.02 -3.40
CA GLY A 29 6.09 10.63 -3.59
C GLY A 29 4.62 10.39 -3.26
N TRP A 30 4.10 11.06 -2.23
CA TRP A 30 2.67 11.02 -1.93
C TRP A 30 1.81 11.63 -3.05
N THR A 31 2.23 12.74 -3.63
CA THR A 31 1.54 13.38 -4.75
C THR A 31 1.57 12.49 -5.99
N ALA A 32 2.71 11.85 -6.28
CA ALA A 32 2.83 10.87 -7.36
C ALA A 32 1.89 9.67 -7.16
N LEU A 33 1.77 9.14 -5.94
CA LEU A 33 0.80 8.09 -5.59
C LEU A 33 -0.65 8.53 -5.87
N LEU A 34 -1.04 9.73 -5.45
CA LEU A 34 -2.38 10.24 -5.70
C LEU A 34 -2.69 10.32 -7.20
N GLN A 35 -1.74 10.77 -8.01
CA GLN A 35 -1.88 10.87 -9.46
C GLN A 35 -1.94 9.49 -10.11
N ALA A 36 -1.06 8.56 -9.72
CA ALA A 36 -0.97 7.24 -10.32
C ALA A 36 -2.23 6.39 -10.06
N TRP A 37 -2.82 6.51 -8.85
CA TRP A 37 -4.06 5.82 -8.51
C TRP A 37 -5.32 6.55 -9.00
N GLY A 38 -5.29 7.88 -9.05
CA GLY A 38 -6.43 8.71 -9.48
C GLY A 38 -7.66 8.63 -8.57
N GLY A 39 -7.57 7.99 -7.40
CA GLY A 39 -8.68 7.74 -6.49
C GLY A 39 -8.29 6.80 -5.34
N CYS A 40 -9.28 6.31 -4.60
CA CYS A 40 -9.06 5.30 -3.57
C CYS A 40 -8.58 3.99 -4.21
N ALA A 41 -7.44 3.47 -3.74
CA ALA A 41 -6.86 2.21 -4.23
C ALA A 41 -7.77 0.99 -4.07
N TYR A 42 -8.74 1.07 -3.15
CA TYR A 42 -9.63 -0.06 -2.83
C TYR A 42 -10.99 0.01 -3.53
N CYS A 43 -11.73 1.11 -3.34
CA CYS A 43 -13.07 1.24 -3.91
C CYS A 43 -13.09 2.02 -5.24
N GLY A 44 -11.97 2.60 -5.67
CA GLY A 44 -11.87 3.42 -6.88
C GLY A 44 -12.52 4.80 -6.78
N GLU A 45 -13.17 5.13 -5.66
CA GLU A 45 -13.86 6.41 -5.51
C GLU A 45 -12.86 7.58 -5.48
N ARG A 46 -13.14 8.60 -6.30
CA ARG A 46 -12.39 9.86 -6.31
C ARG A 46 -12.81 10.68 -5.10
N SER A 47 -11.85 11.03 -4.26
CA SER A 47 -12.09 11.83 -3.06
C SER A 47 -10.95 12.81 -2.87
N ASP A 48 -11.27 14.02 -2.45
CA ASP A 48 -10.26 15.04 -2.12
C ASP A 48 -9.60 14.77 -0.76
N ARG A 49 -10.12 13.79 0.01
CA ARG A 49 -9.68 13.46 1.38
C ARG A 49 -9.07 12.06 1.46
N LEU A 50 -8.20 11.73 0.51
CA LEU A 50 -7.46 10.47 0.54
C LEU A 50 -6.40 10.48 1.65
N GLN A 51 -6.30 9.36 2.34
CA GLN A 51 -5.38 9.13 3.46
C GLN A 51 -4.31 8.12 3.04
N ARG A 52 -3.15 8.20 3.67
CA ARG A 52 -2.06 7.24 3.51
C ARG A 52 -2.40 5.97 4.31
N ASP A 53 -2.67 4.88 3.61
CA ASP A 53 -2.89 3.57 4.23
C ASP A 53 -1.79 2.58 3.83
N CYS A 54 -1.41 1.71 4.77
CA CYS A 54 -0.37 0.71 4.54
C CYS A 54 -0.99 -0.62 4.12
N ILE A 55 -0.57 -1.18 2.98
CA ILE A 55 -1.02 -2.49 2.46
C ILE A 55 -0.72 -3.58 3.50
N LEU A 56 0.55 -3.69 3.91
CA LEU A 56 0.96 -4.48 5.06
C LEU A 56 0.96 -3.57 6.30
N PRO A 57 0.14 -3.85 7.33
CA PRO A 57 0.13 -3.06 8.55
C PRO A 57 1.50 -3.06 9.25
N ILE A 58 1.90 -1.92 9.81
CA ILE A 58 3.16 -1.78 10.57
C ILE A 58 3.25 -2.77 11.74
N SER A 59 2.11 -3.12 12.34
CA SER A 59 2.05 -4.14 13.40
C SER A 59 2.48 -5.54 12.94
N ARG A 60 2.46 -5.81 11.63
CA ARG A 60 2.86 -7.07 10.99
C ARG A 60 4.17 -6.96 10.20
N GLY A 61 4.97 -5.92 10.47
CA GLY A 61 6.27 -5.72 9.82
C GLY A 61 6.24 -4.88 8.55
N GLY A 62 5.10 -4.28 8.20
CA GLY A 62 5.02 -3.31 7.11
C GLY A 62 5.85 -2.05 7.38
N ARG A 63 6.47 -1.53 6.32
CA ARG A 63 7.25 -0.29 6.35
C ARG A 63 6.46 0.86 5.72
N TYR A 64 6.81 2.09 6.05
CA TYR A 64 6.16 3.27 5.49
C TYR A 64 6.88 3.72 4.22
N THR A 65 6.76 2.90 3.16
CA THR A 65 7.45 3.07 1.88
C THR A 65 6.45 3.35 0.77
N LEU A 66 6.91 3.94 -0.34
CA LEU A 66 6.13 4.11 -1.57
C LEU A 66 5.48 2.81 -2.05
N THR A 67 6.16 1.68 -1.84
CA THR A 67 5.69 0.36 -2.25
C THR A 67 4.63 -0.25 -1.33
N ASN A 68 4.51 0.24 -0.10
CA ASN A 68 3.57 -0.29 0.90
C ASN A 68 2.46 0.71 1.25
N VAL A 69 2.55 1.96 0.79
CA VAL A 69 1.54 2.99 1.05
C VAL A 69 0.69 3.24 -0.18
N VAL A 70 -0.63 3.28 0.02
CA VAL A 70 -1.62 3.56 -1.02
C VAL A 70 -2.61 4.63 -0.55
N PRO A 71 -3.21 5.39 -1.49
CA PRO A 71 -4.28 6.32 -1.15
C PRO A 71 -5.58 5.57 -0.87
N ALA A 72 -6.19 5.84 0.29
CA ALA A 72 -7.45 5.24 0.69
C ALA A 72 -8.43 6.30 1.19
N CYS A 73 -9.71 6.18 0.84
CA CYS A 73 -10.73 7.06 1.39
C CYS A 73 -10.96 6.77 2.89
N PRO A 74 -11.52 7.72 3.67
CA PRO A 74 -11.67 7.56 5.11
C PRO A 74 -12.51 6.33 5.51
N SER A 75 -13.53 5.99 4.72
CA SER A 75 -14.39 4.82 4.96
C SER A 75 -13.64 3.50 4.78
N CYS A 76 -12.87 3.36 3.69
CA CYS A 76 -12.06 2.17 3.44
C CYS A 76 -10.93 2.04 4.46
N ASN A 77 -10.21 3.13 4.74
CA ASN A 77 -9.11 3.13 5.71
C ASN A 77 -9.60 2.74 7.12
N ALA A 78 -10.73 3.31 7.57
CA ALA A 78 -11.34 2.95 8.85
C ALA A 78 -11.82 1.49 8.87
N SER A 79 -12.38 1.00 7.76
CA SER A 79 -12.87 -0.38 7.67
C SER A 79 -11.73 -1.41 7.65
N LYS A 80 -10.62 -1.13 6.97
CA LYS A 80 -9.46 -2.02 6.91
C LYS A 80 -8.74 -2.05 8.25
N CYS A 81 -8.44 -0.89 8.82
CA CYS A 81 -7.69 -0.76 10.07
C CYS A 81 -6.37 -1.56 10.00
N ASN A 82 -6.16 -2.52 10.91
CA ASN A 82 -4.95 -3.34 10.98
C ASN A 82 -5.12 -4.72 10.29
N GLN A 83 -6.14 -4.89 9.47
CA GLN A 83 -6.36 -6.14 8.73
C GLN A 83 -5.41 -6.21 7.54
N GLU A 84 -5.08 -7.43 7.16
CA GLU A 84 -4.35 -7.72 5.92
C GLU A 84 -5.27 -7.41 4.72
N VAL A 85 -4.71 -6.77 3.69
CA VAL A 85 -5.47 -6.19 2.57
C VAL A 85 -6.29 -7.23 1.83
N THR A 86 -5.71 -8.35 1.39
CA THR A 86 -6.39 -9.33 0.55
C THR A 86 -7.56 -9.97 1.29
N THR A 87 -7.36 -10.33 2.56
CA THR A 87 -8.40 -10.87 3.44
C THR A 87 -9.53 -9.87 3.65
N TRP A 88 -9.19 -8.59 3.86
CA TRP A 88 -10.18 -7.54 4.03
C TRP A 88 -10.96 -7.26 2.75
N LEU A 89 -10.31 -7.19 1.59
CA LEU A 89 -10.93 -6.98 0.28
C LEU A 89 -11.96 -8.09 -0.02
N ARG A 90 -11.56 -9.36 0.16
CA ARG A 90 -12.46 -10.51 0.00
C ARG A 90 -13.69 -10.42 0.91
N ARG A 91 -13.49 -10.06 2.19
CA ARG A 91 -14.61 -9.92 3.14
C ARG A 91 -15.54 -8.77 2.76
N LYS A 92 -15.00 -7.67 2.23
CA LYS A 92 -15.79 -6.51 1.81
C LYS A 92 -16.47 -6.68 0.45
N GLY A 93 -16.15 -7.75 -0.30
CA GLY A 93 -16.65 -7.94 -1.66
C GLY A 93 -16.05 -6.93 -2.65
N LEU A 94 -14.85 -6.41 -2.37
CA LEU A 94 -14.11 -5.54 -3.27
C LEU A 94 -13.22 -6.36 -4.21
N ASP A 95 -12.91 -5.79 -5.38
CA ASP A 95 -12.13 -6.47 -6.40
C ASP A 95 -10.63 -6.53 -6.02
N GLU A 96 -10.25 -7.65 -5.41
CA GLU A 96 -8.86 -7.96 -5.06
C GLU A 96 -7.94 -7.95 -6.28
N ALA A 97 -8.41 -8.50 -7.41
CA ALA A 97 -7.59 -8.62 -8.60
C ALA A 97 -7.35 -7.25 -9.23
N ALA A 98 -8.34 -6.35 -9.23
CA ALA A 98 -8.16 -4.97 -9.66
C ALA A 98 -7.17 -4.23 -8.77
N PHE A 99 -7.25 -4.40 -7.44
CA PHE A 99 -6.27 -3.82 -6.53
C PHE A 99 -4.85 -4.29 -6.85
N LEU A 100 -4.62 -5.61 -7.01
CA LEU A 100 -3.30 -6.16 -7.29
C LEU A 100 -2.74 -5.69 -8.65
N ARG A 101 -3.57 -5.67 -9.70
CA ARG A 101 -3.17 -5.14 -11.02
C ARG A 101 -2.81 -3.66 -10.95
N GLY A 102 -3.64 -2.86 -10.28
CA GLY A 102 -3.37 -1.43 -10.08
C GLY A 102 -2.08 -1.21 -9.30
N HIS A 103 -1.84 -2.00 -8.27
CA HIS A 103 -0.63 -1.94 -7.47
C HIS A 103 0.62 -2.26 -8.29
N ILE A 104 0.60 -3.33 -9.10
CA ILE A 104 1.71 -3.68 -10.00
C ILE A 104 2.00 -2.55 -10.98
N ARG A 105 0.96 -1.99 -11.61
CA ARG A 105 1.10 -0.86 -12.53
C ARG A 105 1.77 0.33 -11.85
N VAL A 106 1.26 0.74 -10.70
CA VAL A 106 1.77 1.89 -9.94
C VAL A 106 3.22 1.67 -9.50
N LEU A 107 3.59 0.44 -9.09
CA LEU A 107 4.97 0.10 -8.78
C LEU A 107 5.89 0.17 -10.00
N ALA A 108 5.43 -0.26 -11.19
CA ALA A 108 6.19 -0.16 -12.42
C ALA A 108 6.40 1.30 -12.86
N ASP A 109 5.35 2.13 -12.73
CA ASP A 109 5.37 3.56 -13.05
C ASP A 109 6.34 4.31 -12.11
N MET A 110 6.33 3.99 -10.81
CA MET A 110 7.20 4.64 -9.82
C MET A 110 8.62 4.05 -9.79
N GLY A 111 8.80 2.78 -10.16
CA GLY A 111 10.09 2.10 -10.25
C GLY A 111 11.00 2.63 -11.35
N HIS A 112 10.45 3.27 -12.39
CA HIS A 112 11.23 4.00 -13.40
C HIS A 112 11.75 5.35 -12.91
N SER A 113 11.18 5.90 -11.83
CA SER A 113 11.50 7.25 -11.33
C SER A 113 12.56 7.24 -10.22
N GLY A 114 12.84 6.08 -9.62
CA GLY A 114 13.75 5.91 -8.48
C GLY A 114 14.87 4.91 -8.78
N GLY A 115 15.94 5.39 -9.41
CA GLY A 115 17.15 4.60 -9.60
C GLY A 115 17.85 4.28 -8.27
N SER A 116 17.60 3.08 -7.74
CA SER A 116 18.61 2.28 -7.05
C SER A 116 18.16 0.81 -6.97
N GLY A 117 18.54 0.06 -8.01
CA GLY A 117 19.11 -1.27 -7.86
C GLY A 117 18.23 -2.37 -7.27
N VAL A 118 17.20 -2.80 -8.00
CA VAL A 118 16.94 -4.24 -8.15
C VAL A 118 16.71 -4.51 -9.63
N GLY A 119 17.59 -5.31 -10.23
CA GLY A 119 17.40 -5.81 -11.58
C GLY A 119 16.11 -6.61 -11.64
N MET A 120 15.05 -5.98 -12.16
CA MET A 120 13.90 -6.69 -12.67
C MET A 120 14.41 -7.41 -13.93
N LEU A 121 14.75 -8.70 -13.81
CA LEU A 121 14.71 -9.56 -14.99
C LEU A 121 13.30 -9.43 -15.54
N ALA A 122 13.19 -8.88 -16.74
CA ALA A 122 11.95 -8.83 -17.48
C ALA A 122 11.35 -10.25 -17.54
N PRO A 123 10.03 -10.42 -17.40
CA PRO A 123 9.40 -11.62 -17.90
C PRO A 123 9.56 -11.59 -19.43
N GLU A 124 10.41 -12.48 -19.92
CA GLU A 124 10.45 -12.87 -21.32
C GLU A 124 9.07 -13.42 -21.72
N ASP A 125 8.35 -12.62 -22.51
CA ASP A 125 7.08 -12.97 -23.16
C ASP A 125 7.35 -13.94 -24.34
N PRO A 126 6.34 -14.64 -24.87
CA PRO A 126 6.12 -16.06 -24.72
C PRO A 126 6.67 -16.87 -25.91
N LEU A 127 7.15 -18.10 -25.65
CA LEU A 127 7.49 -19.04 -26.73
C LEU A 127 6.21 -19.45 -27.49
N PRO A 128 6.26 -19.51 -28.83
CA PRO A 128 5.11 -19.83 -29.66
C PRO A 128 4.66 -21.29 -29.49
N PHE A 129 3.34 -21.44 -29.53
CA PHE A 129 2.55 -22.66 -29.61
C PHE A 129 3.02 -23.59 -30.76
N GLU A 130 3.46 -24.80 -30.43
CA GLU A 130 3.58 -25.90 -31.40
C GLU A 130 2.41 -26.88 -31.22
N PRO A 131 1.57 -27.12 -32.25
CA PRO A 131 0.55 -28.16 -32.19
C PRO A 131 1.18 -29.52 -32.52
N ALA A 132 1.06 -30.48 -31.59
CA ALA A 132 1.32 -31.88 -31.91
C ALA A 132 0.13 -32.44 -32.70
N GLY A 133 0.41 -32.85 -33.94
CA GLY A 133 -0.43 -33.75 -34.72
C GLY A 133 -0.34 -35.20 -34.26
#